data_AF-A0A2T3Q9N2-F1
#
_entry.id   AF-A0A2T3Q9N2-F1
#
_cell.length_a   1.000
_cell.length_b   1.000
_cell.length_c   1.000
_cell.angle_alpha   90.00
_cell.angle_beta   90.00
_cell.angle_gamma   90.00
#
_symmetry.space_group_name_H-M   'P 1'
#
loop_
_entity.id
_entity.type
_entity.pdbx_description
1 polymer ?
#
loop_
_entity_poly.entity_id
_entity_poly.type
_entity_poly.pdbx_seq_one_letter_code
_entity_poly.pdbx_strand_id
1 'polypeptide(L)'
;MPTINVLLNLRTKSQELILEQLLAENREKEEKLETYQQLLLADGIDPEELIATMSTSKTNKSTRAIRLAKYHYTNENGQENTWTAQGRTLKFLADNNLDDYRI
;
A
#
# COMPACT_ATOMS: atom_id res chain seq x y z
N MET A 1 -9.53 14.65 -41.59
CA MET A 1 -9.24 13.58 -40.61
C MET A 1 -7.73 13.41 -40.55
N PRO A 2 -7.07 13.65 -39.41
CA PRO A 2 -5.63 13.44 -39.31
C PRO A 2 -5.29 11.95 -39.49
N THR A 3 -4.31 11.67 -40.35
CA THR A 3 -3.87 10.33 -40.74
C THR A 3 -3.31 9.56 -39.54
N ILE A 4 -3.66 8.27 -39.41
CA ILE A 4 -3.30 7.36 -38.30
C ILE A 4 -1.81 7.44 -37.91
N ASN A 5 -0.91 7.59 -38.89
CA ASN A 5 0.54 7.71 -38.66
C ASN A 5 0.94 8.92 -37.79
N VAL A 6 0.19 10.02 -37.89
CA VAL A 6 0.44 11.23 -37.09
C VAL A 6 0.16 10.94 -35.61
N LEU A 7 -0.93 10.22 -35.31
CA LEU A 7 -1.30 9.88 -33.94
C LEU A 7 -0.32 8.88 -33.32
N LEU A 8 0.17 7.92 -34.09
CA LEU A 8 1.18 6.96 -33.62
C LEU A 8 2.50 7.67 -33.28
N ASN A 9 2.99 8.56 -34.15
CA ASN A 9 4.20 9.33 -33.87
C ASN A 9 4.05 10.23 -32.63
N LEU A 10 2.90 10.88 -32.47
CA LEU A 10 2.60 11.69 -31.29
C LEU A 10 2.59 10.84 -30.01
N ARG A 11 1.98 9.65 -30.07
CA ARG A 11 1.91 8.70 -28.94
C ARG A 11 3.28 8.13 -28.56
N THR A 12 4.16 7.87 -29.54
CA THR A 12 5.53 7.43 -29.25
C THR A 12 6.32 8.56 -28.62
N LYS A 13 6.26 9.75 -29.21
CA LYS A 13 6.95 10.93 -28.69
C LYS A 13 6.50 11.32 -27.28
N SER A 14 5.22 11.14 -26.95
CA SER A 14 4.72 11.36 -25.59
C SER A 14 5.25 10.31 -24.59
N GLN A 15 5.40 9.06 -25.01
CA GLN A 15 5.97 8.00 -24.16
C GLN A 15 7.46 8.25 -23.88
N GLU A 16 8.23 8.63 -24.90
CA GLU A 16 9.65 8.97 -24.75
C GLU A 16 9.86 10.13 -23.77
N LEU A 17 9.04 11.18 -23.86
CA LEU A 17 9.07 12.30 -22.93
C LEU A 17 8.82 11.87 -21.47
N ILE A 18 7.86 10.98 -21.25
CA ILE A 18 7.55 10.45 -19.91
C ILE A 18 8.72 9.63 -19.37
N LEU A 19 9.32 8.78 -20.20
CA LEU A 19 10.49 7.98 -19.81
C LEU A 19 11.69 8.87 -19.48
N GLU A 20 11.95 9.89 -20.28
CA GLU A 20 13.07 10.81 -20.05
C GLU A 20 12.88 11.64 -18.78
N GLN A 21 11.66 12.10 -18.49
CA GLN A 21 11.35 12.75 -17.22
C GLN A 21 11.56 11.81 -16.02
N LEU A 22 11.13 10.55 -16.13
CA LEU A 22 11.30 9.57 -15.06
C LEU A 22 12.78 9.23 -14.84
N LEU A 23 13.58 9.12 -15.91
CA LEU A 23 15.03 8.93 -15.82
C LEU A 23 15.72 10.15 -15.21
N ALA A 24 15.33 11.36 -15.59
CA ALA A 24 15.88 12.59 -15.04
C ALA A 24 15.54 12.74 -13.54
N GLU A 25 14.30 12.43 -13.15
CA GLU A 25 13.87 12.46 -11.75
C GLU A 25 14.63 11.41 -10.91
N ASN A 26 14.83 10.20 -11.45
CA ASN A 26 15.62 9.17 -10.78
C ASN A 26 17.08 9.59 -10.62
N ARG A 27 17.69 10.17 -11.66
CA ARG A 27 19.07 10.66 -11.56
C ARG A 27 19.21 11.73 -10.48
N GLU A 28 18.29 12.71 -10.44
CA GLU A 28 18.31 13.75 -9.40
C GLU A 28 18.16 13.14 -8.00
N LYS A 29 17.31 12.12 -7.85
CA LYS A 29 17.16 11.36 -6.60
C LYS A 29 18.45 10.62 -6.24
N GLU A 30 19.10 9.96 -7.19
CA GLU A 30 20.35 9.24 -6.99
C GLU A 30 21.48 10.19 -6.58
N GLU A 31 21.64 11.32 -7.26
CA GLU A 31 22.63 12.35 -6.91
C GLU A 31 22.40 12.88 -5.49
N LYS A 32 21.14 13.16 -5.14
CA LYS A 32 20.77 13.56 -3.77
C LYS A 32 21.14 12.46 -2.77
N LEU A 33 20.77 11.21 -3.03
CA LEU A 33 21.09 10.08 -2.16
C LEU A 33 22.60 9.92 -1.96
N GLU A 34 23.39 10.06 -3.03
CA GLU A 34 24.85 9.97 -2.96
C GLU A 34 25.45 11.13 -2.16
N THR A 35 24.96 12.36 -2.37
CA THR A 35 25.40 13.52 -1.58
C THR A 35 25.09 13.36 -0.09
N TYR A 36 23.91 12.84 0.25
CA TYR A 36 23.57 12.54 1.64
C TYR A 36 24.42 11.41 2.19
N GLN A 37 24.67 10.35 1.42
CA GLN A 37 25.53 9.25 1.84
C GLN A 37 26.94 9.73 2.20
N GLN A 38 27.53 10.61 1.38
CA GLN A 38 28.84 11.20 1.67
C GLN A 38 28.82 12.09 2.93
N LEU A 39 27.75 12.87 3.12
CA LEU A 39 27.59 13.72 4.31
C LEU A 39 27.46 12.88 5.60
N LEU A 40 26.63 11.84 5.59
CA LEU A 40 26.48 10.91 6.72
C LEU A 40 27.82 10.26 7.08
N LEU A 41 28.56 9.79 6.06
CA LEU A 41 29.86 9.18 6.27
C LEU A 41 30.90 10.18 6.80
N ALA A 42 30.85 11.43 6.34
CA ALA A 42 31.71 12.51 6.85
C ALA A 42 31.44 12.83 8.33
N ASP A 43 30.18 12.77 8.74
CA ASP A 43 29.76 12.90 10.15
C ASP A 43 30.05 11.62 10.97
N GLY A 44 30.59 10.57 10.34
CA GLY A 44 30.91 9.30 10.99
C GLY A 44 29.69 8.43 11.30
N ILE A 45 28.55 8.71 10.68
CA ILE A 45 27.30 7.97 10.84
C ILE A 45 27.18 7.00 9.67
N ASP A 46 27.14 5.71 9.97
CA ASP A 46 26.83 4.70 8.96
C ASP A 46 25.33 4.75 8.60
N PRO A 47 24.95 4.83 7.31
CA PRO A 47 23.54 4.88 6.90
C PRO A 47 22.76 3.65 7.38
N GLU A 48 23.39 2.47 7.46
CA GLU A 48 22.74 1.24 7.91
C GLU A 48 22.44 1.28 9.41
N GLU A 49 23.36 1.83 10.22
CA GLU A 49 23.14 2.03 11.66
C GLU A 49 22.03 3.06 11.92
N LEU A 50 21.98 4.13 11.13
CA LEU A 50 20.89 5.11 11.22
C LEU A 50 19.53 4.48 10.89
N ILE A 51 19.45 3.67 9.82
CA ILE A 51 18.21 2.98 9.46
C ILE A 51 17.82 1.96 10.54
N ALA A 52 18.80 1.23 11.10
CA ALA A 52 18.59 0.29 12.19
C ALA A 52 18.03 0.99 13.44
N THR A 53 18.63 2.11 13.87
CA THR A 53 18.14 2.89 15.00
C THR A 53 16.74 3.45 14.75
N MET A 54 16.44 3.93 13.53
CA MET A 54 15.09 4.38 13.17
C MET A 54 14.06 3.24 13.14
N SER A 55 14.44 2.05 12.68
CA SER A 55 13.53 0.90 12.55
C SER A 55 13.24 0.21 13.89
N THR A 56 14.11 0.33 14.90
CA THR A 56 13.81 -0.14 16.27
C THR A 56 12.65 0.61 16.94
N SER A 57 12.24 1.78 16.42
CA SER A 57 11.07 2.52 16.92
C SER A 57 9.73 1.91 16.48
N LYS A 58 9.73 1.00 15.50
CA LYS A 58 8.55 0.21 15.14
C LYS A 58 8.60 -1.07 15.96
N THR A 59 8.17 -0.97 17.22
CA THR A 59 7.82 -2.16 18.00
C THR A 59 6.99 -3.06 17.10
N ASN A 60 7.53 -4.25 16.81
CA ASN A 60 6.85 -5.29 16.05
C ASN A 60 5.55 -5.63 16.76
N LYS A 61 4.47 -4.91 16.43
CA LYS A 61 3.13 -5.32 16.80
C LYS A 61 2.88 -6.54 15.95
N SER A 62 3.19 -7.71 16.53
CA SER A 62 2.89 -9.02 15.97
C SER A 62 1.49 -8.95 15.36
N THR A 63 1.44 -8.89 14.03
CA THR A 63 0.18 -8.93 13.30
C THR A 63 -0.36 -10.32 13.54
N ARG A 64 -1.24 -10.43 14.53
CA ARG A 64 -2.03 -11.63 14.76
C ARG A 64 -2.64 -12.01 13.42
N ALA A 65 -2.43 -13.26 13.00
CA ALA A 65 -3.06 -13.81 11.80
C ALA A 65 -4.53 -13.39 11.77
N ILE A 66 -4.94 -12.68 10.73
CA ILE A 66 -6.31 -12.20 10.55
C ILE A 66 -7.17 -13.47 10.49
N ARG A 67 -7.98 -13.68 11.53
CA ARG A 67 -8.91 -14.81 11.55
C ARG A 67 -9.91 -14.55 10.42
N LEU A 68 -10.01 -15.51 9.50
CA LEU A 68 -11.02 -15.48 8.45
C LEU A 68 -12.39 -15.26 9.11
N ALA A 69 -13.14 -14.34 8.52
CA ALA A 69 -14.51 -14.09 8.91
C ALA A 69 -15.33 -15.39 8.84
N LYS A 70 -16.23 -15.60 9.81
CA LYS A 70 -17.06 -16.81 9.87
C LYS A 70 -18.47 -16.56 9.33
N TYR A 71 -18.98 -15.32 9.45
CA TYR A 71 -20.33 -14.97 9.02
C TYR A 71 -20.36 -13.62 8.29
N HIS A 72 -21.19 -13.52 7.25
CA HIS A 72 -21.49 -12.32 6.47
C HIS A 72 -23.00 -12.04 6.49
N TYR A 73 -23.41 -10.82 6.85
CA TYR A 73 -24.82 -10.44 6.91
C TYR A 73 -25.04 -9.00 6.43
N THR A 74 -26.21 -8.75 5.84
CA THR A 74 -26.62 -7.43 5.36
C THR A 74 -27.60 -6.82 6.35
N ASN A 75 -27.27 -5.64 6.88
CA ASN A 75 -28.17 -4.90 7.77
C ASN A 75 -29.33 -4.26 7.01
N GLU A 76 -30.37 -3.84 7.74
CA GLU A 76 -31.51 -3.04 7.25
C GLU A 76 -31.12 -1.74 6.52
N ASN A 77 -29.92 -1.22 6.77
CA ASN A 77 -29.32 -0.08 6.06
C ASN A 77 -28.57 -0.47 4.77
N GLY A 78 -28.68 -1.72 4.31
CA GLY A 78 -27.98 -2.22 3.12
C GLY A 78 -26.47 -2.36 3.28
N GLN A 79 -25.95 -2.31 4.52
CA GLN A 79 -24.52 -2.38 4.81
C GLN A 79 -24.10 -3.83 5.10
N GLU A 80 -23.19 -4.34 4.29
CA GLU A 80 -22.51 -5.64 4.45
C GLU A 80 -21.62 -5.60 5.68
N ASN A 81 -21.87 -6.49 6.63
CA ASN A 81 -21.12 -6.60 7.86
C ASN A 81 -20.64 -8.03 8.07
N THR A 82 -19.48 -8.16 8.69
CA THR A 82 -18.78 -9.42 8.82
C THR A 82 -18.51 -9.72 10.29
N TRP A 83 -18.92 -10.90 10.75
CA TRP A 83 -18.78 -11.31 12.15
C TRP A 83 -17.79 -12.47 12.28
N THR A 84 -16.73 -12.25 13.05
CA THR A 84 -15.66 -13.23 13.30
C THR A 84 -16.03 -14.26 14.39
N ALA A 85 -17.30 -14.30 14.81
CA ALA A 85 -17.80 -15.15 15.90
C ALA A 85 -17.05 -14.95 17.23
N GLN A 86 -16.38 -13.81 17.39
CA GLN A 86 -15.54 -13.50 18.53
C GLN A 86 -16.23 -12.44 19.40
N GLY A 87 -16.72 -12.84 20.58
CA GLY A 87 -17.41 -11.96 21.53
C GLY A 87 -18.94 -12.12 21.50
N ARG A 88 -19.66 -11.08 21.94
CA ARG A 88 -21.13 -11.11 22.06
C ARG A 88 -21.79 -11.10 20.67
N THR A 89 -22.63 -12.09 20.37
CA THR A 89 -23.42 -12.16 19.14
C THR A 89 -24.22 -10.87 18.95
N LEU A 90 -24.14 -10.29 17.77
CA LEU A 90 -24.91 -9.10 17.40
C LEU A 90 -26.41 -9.41 17.53
N LYS A 91 -27.20 -8.45 18.03
CA LYS A 91 -28.65 -8.64 18.26
C LYS A 91 -29.39 -9.13 17.00
N PHE A 92 -28.93 -8.70 15.83
CA PHE A 92 -29.40 -9.17 14.53
C PHE A 92 -29.19 -10.67 14.31
N LEU A 93 -28.00 -11.20 14.63
CA LEU A 93 -27.69 -12.62 14.50
C LEU A 93 -28.25 -13.45 15.67
N ALA A 94 -28.57 -12.85 16.81
CA ALA A 94 -29.04 -13.57 17.98
C ALA A 94 -30.47 -14.13 17.83
N ASP A 95 -31.31 -13.45 17.04
CA ASP A 95 -32.69 -13.86 16.76
C ASP A 95 -32.79 -14.79 15.52
N ASN A 96 -31.76 -14.74 14.65
CA ASN A 96 -31.72 -15.49 13.40
C ASN A 96 -30.83 -16.74 13.51
N ASN A 97 -31.01 -17.67 12.56
CA ASN A 97 -30.12 -18.83 12.47
C ASN A 97 -28.75 -18.42 11.91
N LEU A 98 -27.69 -18.52 12.73
CA LEU A 98 -26.33 -18.13 12.34
C LEU A 98 -25.80 -18.93 11.15
N ASP A 99 -26.23 -20.18 10.98
CA ASP A 99 -25.70 -21.04 9.91
C ASP A 99 -26.04 -20.53 8.50
N ASP A 100 -27.12 -19.74 8.35
CA ASP A 100 -27.54 -19.18 7.07
C ASP A 100 -26.63 -18.02 6.60
N TYR A 101 -25.94 -17.39 7.54
CA TYR A 101 -25.02 -16.26 7.28
C TYR A 101 -23.56 -16.70 7.23
N ARG A 102 -23.29 -18.00 7.31
CA ARG A 102 -21.93 -18.52 7.34
C ARG A 102 -21.31 -18.45 5.95
N ILE A 103 -20.08 -17.95 5.87
CA ILE A 103 -19.24 -18.03 4.67
C ILE A 103 -18.31 -19.24 4.70
#